data_AF-A0A7S2QGD4-F1
#
_entry.id   AF-A0A7S2QGD4-F1
#
_cell.length_a   1.000
_cell.length_b   1.000
_cell.length_c   1.000
_cell.angle_alpha   90.00
_cell.angle_beta   90.00
_cell.angle_gamma   90.00
#
_symmetry.space_group_name_H-M   'P 1'
#
loop_
_entity.id
_entity.type
_entity.pdbx_description
1 polymer ?
#
loop_
_entity_poly.entity_id
_entity_poly.type
_entity_poly.pdbx_seq_one_letter_code
_entity_poly.pdbx_strand_id
1 'polypeptide(L)'
;AFPRFYFVANQALLDILSNGNKPLKVADYLGDMFDGVKTLDFSKAPDTGKIACGHISKDTEKVTWAMDLYLEGAVEAYLVKFEDHLRMMLREELELARNAADNWEMDKPREKWLEDYCSQLALVGTQILWTEETHRAFDEIESGSENAMKEYKRVNDDRIERLIKRVQTNIEKDVRNKIITIITIDVHGRDIIET
;
A
#
# COMPACT_ATOMS: atom_id res chain seq x y z
N ALA A 1 -12.96 17.11 17.53
CA ALA A 1 -12.78 17.88 16.29
C ALA A 1 -12.03 17.02 15.28
N PHE A 2 -12.59 16.85 14.08
CA PHE A 2 -11.99 16.10 12.98
C PHE A 2 -11.66 17.06 11.82
N PRO A 3 -10.39 17.45 11.61
CA PRO A 3 -10.03 18.52 10.68
C PRO A 3 -10.44 18.27 9.22
N ARG A 4 -10.55 17.02 8.78
CA ARG A 4 -10.91 16.72 7.39
C ARG A 4 -12.34 17.12 7.00
N PHE A 5 -13.19 17.46 7.97
CA PHE A 5 -14.48 18.08 7.71
C PHE A 5 -14.39 19.43 7.00
N TYR A 6 -13.23 20.11 7.03
CA TYR A 6 -13.05 21.34 6.24
C TYR A 6 -12.90 21.09 4.74
N PHE A 7 -12.68 19.84 4.31
CA PHE A 7 -12.54 19.48 2.89
C PHE A 7 -13.84 18.96 2.26
N VAL A 8 -14.89 18.73 3.06
CA VAL A 8 -16.19 18.30 2.54
C VAL A 8 -17.13 19.49 2.33
N ALA A 9 -18.07 19.37 1.39
CA ALA A 9 -19.10 20.38 1.19
C ALA A 9 -19.97 20.54 2.44
N ASN A 10 -20.42 21.76 2.75
CA ASN A 10 -21.27 22.04 3.93
C ASN A 10 -22.50 21.13 4.02
N GLN A 11 -23.13 20.82 2.88
CA GLN A 11 -24.29 19.92 2.85
C GLN A 11 -23.93 18.48 3.22
N ALA A 12 -22.78 17.98 2.77
CA ALA A 12 -22.27 16.67 3.14
C ALA A 12 -21.90 16.62 4.62
N LEU A 13 -21.25 17.67 5.14
CA LEU A 13 -20.92 17.78 6.56
C LEU A 13 -22.18 17.68 7.45
N LEU A 14 -23.24 18.42 7.11
CA LEU A 14 -24.49 18.36 7.85
C LEU A 14 -25.11 16.96 7.82
N ASP A 15 -25.03 16.25 6.70
CA ASP A 15 -25.55 14.88 6.61
C ASP A 15 -24.72 13.88 7.42
N ILE A 16 -23.39 14.01 7.39
CA ILE A 16 -22.46 13.23 8.22
C ILE A 16 -22.78 13.43 9.70
N LEU A 17 -22.94 14.68 10.16
CA LEU A 17 -23.24 14.99 11.56
C LEU A 17 -24.64 14.49 11.96
N SER A 18 -25.63 14.62 11.07
CA SER A 18 -27.01 14.16 11.32
C SER A 18 -27.12 12.63 11.39
N ASN A 19 -26.29 11.92 10.62
CA ASN A 19 -26.26 10.45 10.58
C ASN A 19 -25.03 9.86 11.28
N GLY A 20 -24.36 10.61 12.17
CA GLY A 20 -23.09 10.19 12.75
C GLY A 20 -23.12 8.85 13.50
N ASN A 21 -24.30 8.40 13.96
CA ASN A 21 -24.48 7.09 14.60
C ASN A 21 -24.72 5.94 13.61
N LYS A 22 -24.68 6.20 12.29
CA LYS A 22 -24.90 5.22 11.21
C LYS A 22 -23.65 5.16 10.32
N PRO A 23 -22.62 4.37 10.69
CA PRO A 23 -21.35 4.35 9.97
C PRO A 23 -21.48 4.03 8.47
N LEU A 24 -22.43 3.19 8.07
CA LEU A 24 -22.68 2.88 6.66
C LEU A 24 -22.96 4.14 5.82
N LYS A 25 -23.72 5.10 6.34
CA LYS A 25 -24.01 6.36 5.64
C LYS A 25 -22.80 7.30 5.63
N VAL A 26 -22.06 7.34 6.73
CA VAL A 26 -20.84 8.15 6.82
C VAL A 26 -19.77 7.61 5.87
N ALA A 27 -19.75 6.30 5.62
CA ALA A 27 -18.81 5.64 4.71
C ALA A 27 -18.91 6.13 3.26
N ASP A 28 -20.09 6.58 2.82
CA ASP A 28 -20.31 7.15 1.48
C ASP A 28 -19.48 8.43 1.24
N TYR A 29 -19.12 9.13 2.31
CA TYR A 29 -18.35 10.37 2.27
C TYR A 29 -16.85 10.16 2.54
N LEU A 30 -16.39 8.94 2.81
CA LEU A 30 -14.96 8.67 3.06
C LEU A 30 -14.10 9.02 1.85
N GLY A 31 -14.61 8.82 0.63
CA GLY A 31 -13.95 9.23 -0.60
C GLY A 31 -13.65 10.72 -0.67
N ASP A 32 -14.46 11.57 -0.04
CA ASP A 32 -14.25 13.02 -0.03
C ASP A 32 -13.30 13.45 1.08
N MET A 33 -13.20 12.67 2.16
CA MET A 33 -12.35 12.97 3.31
C MET A 33 -10.94 12.36 3.19
N PHE A 34 -10.79 11.27 2.42
CA PHE A 34 -9.55 10.51 2.30
C PHE A 34 -9.19 10.29 0.84
N ASP A 35 -7.95 10.58 0.46
CA ASP A 35 -7.50 10.44 -0.93
C ASP A 35 -7.45 8.99 -1.39
N GLY A 36 -6.94 8.07 -0.56
CA GLY A 36 -6.73 6.67 -0.91
C GLY A 36 -7.87 5.71 -0.54
N VAL A 37 -8.91 6.18 0.14
CA VAL A 37 -10.00 5.32 0.64
C VAL A 37 -11.31 5.72 -0.02
N LYS A 38 -12.01 4.75 -0.59
CA LYS A 38 -13.37 4.94 -1.10
C LYS A 38 -14.40 4.64 -0.01
N THR A 39 -14.27 3.50 0.64
CA THR A 39 -15.18 3.05 1.70
C THR A 39 -14.51 1.97 2.56
N LEU A 40 -15.21 1.48 3.59
CA LEU A 40 -14.75 0.41 4.48
C LEU A 40 -15.40 -0.94 4.14
N ASP A 41 -14.73 -2.02 4.51
CA ASP A 41 -15.29 -3.37 4.46
C ASP A 41 -16.04 -3.67 5.75
N PHE A 42 -17.38 -3.70 5.66
CA PHE A 42 -18.30 -4.00 6.76
C PHE A 42 -18.77 -5.45 6.78
N SER A 43 -18.08 -6.38 6.11
CA SER A 43 -18.51 -7.79 6.00
C SER A 43 -18.75 -8.49 7.35
N LYS A 44 -18.10 -8.05 8.44
CA LYS A 44 -18.33 -8.56 9.81
C LYS A 44 -19.56 -7.97 10.51
N ALA A 45 -20.10 -6.85 10.04
CA ALA A 45 -21.27 -6.20 10.60
C ALA A 45 -22.12 -5.50 9.51
N PRO A 46 -22.64 -6.23 8.51
CA PRO A 46 -23.23 -5.65 7.30
C PRO A 46 -24.47 -4.80 7.57
N ASP A 47 -25.28 -5.16 8.57
CA ASP A 47 -26.53 -4.44 8.88
C ASP A 47 -26.30 -3.14 9.66
N THR A 48 -25.23 -3.09 10.46
CA THR A 48 -24.99 -1.97 11.39
C THR A 48 -23.83 -1.08 10.96
N GLY A 49 -22.86 -1.61 10.22
CA GLY A 49 -21.59 -0.96 9.87
C GLY A 49 -20.70 -0.64 11.07
N LYS A 50 -20.98 -1.18 12.27
CA LYS A 50 -20.23 -0.81 13.47
C LYS A 50 -18.85 -1.45 13.57
N ILE A 51 -18.58 -2.45 12.74
CA ILE A 51 -17.28 -3.15 12.69
C ILE A 51 -16.80 -3.12 11.24
N ALA A 52 -15.61 -2.56 11.03
CA ALA A 52 -14.91 -2.58 9.76
C ALA A 52 -13.68 -3.50 9.87
N CYS A 53 -13.45 -4.36 8.88
CA CYS A 53 -12.33 -5.31 8.86
C CYS A 53 -11.33 -5.07 7.72
N GLY A 54 -11.47 -3.93 7.04
CA GLY A 54 -10.66 -3.57 5.89
C GLY A 54 -11.18 -2.29 5.24
N HIS A 55 -10.53 -1.90 4.15
CA HIS A 55 -11.00 -0.80 3.32
C HIS A 55 -10.92 -1.15 1.84
N ILE A 56 -11.67 -0.39 1.04
CA ILE A 56 -11.66 -0.46 -0.41
C ILE A 56 -11.12 0.89 -0.90
N SER A 57 -10.07 0.85 -1.72
CA SER A 57 -9.46 2.05 -2.29
C SER A 57 -10.32 2.64 -3.40
N LYS A 58 -10.00 3.87 -3.81
CA LYS A 58 -10.64 4.50 -4.98
C LYS A 58 -10.33 3.76 -6.29
N ASP A 59 -9.19 3.08 -6.33
CA ASP A 59 -8.76 2.21 -7.43
C ASP A 59 -9.28 0.78 -7.29
N THR A 60 -10.31 0.57 -6.44
CA THR A 60 -11.04 -0.70 -6.25
C THR A 60 -10.26 -1.83 -5.56
N GLU A 61 -9.03 -1.56 -5.12
CA GLU A 61 -8.23 -2.51 -4.36
C GLU A 61 -8.83 -2.70 -2.96
N LYS A 62 -9.04 -3.95 -2.56
CA LYS A 62 -9.52 -4.30 -1.23
C LYS A 62 -8.34 -4.69 -0.34
N VAL A 63 -8.22 -4.02 0.80
CA VAL A 63 -7.17 -4.28 1.79
C VAL A 63 -7.82 -4.72 3.10
N THR A 64 -7.58 -5.97 3.48
CA THR A 64 -7.99 -6.54 4.76
C THR A 64 -7.02 -6.09 5.85
N TRP A 65 -7.53 -5.83 7.04
CA TRP A 65 -6.71 -5.47 8.20
C TRP A 65 -6.48 -6.66 9.12
N ALA A 66 -5.33 -6.66 9.80
CA ALA A 66 -5.02 -7.65 10.83
C ALA A 66 -5.94 -7.52 12.07
N MET A 67 -6.41 -6.30 12.36
CA MET A 67 -7.33 -6.02 13.46
C MET A 67 -8.57 -5.29 12.96
N ASP A 68 -9.73 -5.61 13.53
CA ASP A 68 -10.97 -4.92 13.24
C ASP A 68 -11.04 -3.54 13.92
N LEU A 69 -11.75 -2.61 13.27
CA LEU A 69 -12.06 -1.29 13.79
C LEU A 69 -13.53 -1.20 14.22
N TYR A 70 -13.75 -0.73 15.45
CA TYR A 70 -15.07 -0.46 16.00
C TYR A 70 -15.44 1.02 15.82
N LEU A 71 -16.55 1.28 15.13
CA LEU A 71 -17.05 2.61 14.77
C LEU A 71 -18.20 2.98 15.71
N GLU A 72 -17.84 3.37 16.93
CA GLU A 72 -18.79 3.67 18.00
C GLU A 72 -18.61 5.07 18.58
N GLY A 73 -19.72 5.62 19.07
CA GLY A 73 -19.76 6.95 19.68
C GLY A 73 -19.85 8.08 18.64
N ALA A 74 -19.36 9.26 19.01
CA ALA A 74 -19.42 10.44 18.16
C ALA A 74 -18.63 10.24 16.86
N VAL A 75 -19.20 10.69 15.74
CA VAL A 75 -18.61 10.54 14.39
C VAL A 75 -17.17 11.04 14.30
N GLU A 76 -16.90 12.21 14.86
CA GLU A 76 -15.54 12.75 14.90
C GLU A 76 -14.57 11.82 15.66
N ALA A 77 -15.01 11.25 16.77
CA ALA A 77 -14.16 10.45 17.63
C ALA A 77 -13.77 9.14 16.94
N TYR A 78 -14.71 8.45 16.29
CA TYR A 78 -14.36 7.23 15.57
C TYR A 78 -13.62 7.52 14.25
N LEU A 79 -13.85 8.67 13.60
CA LEU A 79 -13.11 9.03 12.38
C LEU A 79 -11.65 9.34 12.69
N VAL A 80 -11.35 9.98 13.83
CA VAL A 80 -9.97 10.12 14.33
C VAL A 80 -9.35 8.74 14.58
N LYS A 81 -10.07 7.85 15.29
CA LYS A 81 -9.60 6.47 15.51
C LYS A 81 -9.37 5.72 14.20
N PHE A 82 -10.22 5.92 13.20
CA PHE A 82 -10.05 5.33 11.87
C PHE A 82 -8.74 5.78 11.23
N GLU A 83 -8.37 7.05 11.31
CA GLU A 83 -7.09 7.49 10.74
C GLU A 83 -5.89 6.80 11.39
N ASP A 84 -5.88 6.74 12.72
CA ASP A 84 -4.79 6.14 13.48
C ASP A 84 -4.71 4.63 13.23
N HIS A 85 -5.88 3.98 13.18
CA HIS A 85 -5.99 2.57 12.83
C HIS A 85 -5.49 2.28 11.42
N LEU A 86 -5.88 3.09 10.42
CA LEU A 86 -5.43 2.92 9.04
C LEU A 86 -3.91 3.05 8.93
N ARG A 87 -3.30 4.04 9.59
CA ARG A 87 -1.85 4.22 9.63
C ARG A 87 -1.15 3.02 10.28
N MET A 88 -1.68 2.53 11.40
CA MET A 88 -1.12 1.39 12.12
C MET A 88 -1.18 0.10 11.29
N MET A 89 -2.35 -0.23 10.73
CA MET A 89 -2.53 -1.43 9.91
C MET A 89 -1.64 -1.40 8.66
N LEU A 90 -1.58 -0.28 7.94
CA LEU A 90 -0.72 -0.16 6.76
C LEU A 90 0.77 -0.25 7.11
N ARG A 91 1.17 0.27 8.28
CA ARG A 91 2.56 0.15 8.75
C ARG A 91 2.92 -1.29 9.08
N GLU A 92 2.05 -2.01 9.79
CA GLU A 92 2.27 -3.42 10.13
C GLU A 92 2.36 -4.28 8.86
N GLU A 93 1.44 -4.08 7.91
CA GLU A 93 1.47 -4.77 6.61
C GLU A 93 2.74 -4.43 5.80
N LEU A 94 3.23 -3.19 5.87
CA LEU A 94 4.49 -2.80 5.23
C LEU A 94 5.68 -3.55 5.82
N GLU A 95 5.77 -3.68 7.15
CA GLU A 95 6.87 -4.42 7.78
C GLU A 95 6.80 -5.92 7.43
N LEU A 96 5.60 -6.51 7.37
CA LEU A 96 5.42 -7.87 6.89
C LEU A 96 5.89 -8.02 5.43
N ALA A 97 5.54 -7.07 4.57
CA ALA A 97 5.97 -7.05 3.18
C ALA A 97 7.50 -7.01 3.06
N ARG A 98 8.15 -6.10 3.79
CA ARG A 98 9.61 -5.97 3.81
C ARG A 98 10.30 -7.24 4.28
N ASN A 99 9.87 -7.81 5.40
CA ASN A 99 10.45 -9.05 5.92
C ASN A 99 10.27 -10.23 4.95
N ALA A 100 9.12 -10.29 4.26
CA ALA A 100 8.87 -11.34 3.28
C ALA A 100 9.73 -11.17 2.00
N ALA A 101 10.21 -9.97 1.72
CA ALA A 101 11.01 -9.68 0.53
C ALA A 101 12.43 -10.26 0.59
N ASP A 102 12.94 -10.57 1.78
CA ASP A 102 14.22 -11.30 1.96
C ASP A 102 14.20 -12.66 1.23
N ASN A 103 13.02 -13.21 0.97
CA ASN A 103 12.84 -14.49 0.30
C ASN A 103 12.77 -14.40 -1.24
N TRP A 104 12.95 -13.22 -1.85
CA TRP A 104 12.83 -13.03 -3.30
C TRP A 104 13.75 -13.92 -4.12
N GLU A 105 14.96 -14.18 -3.64
CA GLU A 105 15.94 -15.00 -4.35
C GLU A 105 15.98 -16.46 -3.86
N MET A 106 15.11 -16.82 -2.90
CA MET A 106 15.14 -18.13 -2.24
C MET A 106 13.85 -18.94 -2.42
N ASP A 107 12.70 -18.39 -2.02
CA ASP A 107 11.44 -19.15 -1.93
C ASP A 107 10.32 -18.53 -2.76
N LYS A 108 10.04 -17.23 -2.56
CA LYS A 108 8.98 -16.53 -3.26
C LYS A 108 9.53 -15.41 -4.15
N PRO A 109 9.71 -15.66 -5.46
CA PRO A 109 10.18 -14.66 -6.40
C PRO A 109 9.36 -13.37 -6.34
N ARG A 110 10.05 -12.24 -6.53
CA ARG A 110 9.46 -10.90 -6.41
C ARG A 110 8.18 -10.74 -7.22
N GLU A 111 8.15 -11.21 -8.46
CA GLU A 111 7.00 -11.14 -9.36
C GLU A 111 5.76 -11.90 -8.87
N LYS A 112 5.93 -12.78 -7.87
CA LYS A 112 4.85 -13.47 -7.15
C LYS A 112 4.58 -12.85 -5.78
N TRP A 113 5.61 -12.43 -5.06
CA TRP A 113 5.48 -11.67 -3.80
C TRP A 113 4.61 -10.42 -3.98
N LEU A 114 4.72 -9.76 -5.13
CA LEU A 114 3.87 -8.60 -5.47
C LEU A 114 2.37 -8.90 -5.43
N GLU A 115 1.93 -10.15 -5.57
CA GLU A 115 0.50 -10.46 -5.58
C GLU A 115 -0.11 -10.52 -4.16
N ASP A 116 0.72 -10.61 -3.11
CA ASP A 116 0.25 -10.75 -1.73
C ASP A 116 -0.11 -9.42 -1.05
N TYR A 117 0.50 -8.33 -1.53
CA TYR A 117 0.39 -7.01 -0.90
C TYR A 117 -0.42 -6.08 -1.78
N CYS A 118 -1.00 -5.04 -1.18
CA CYS A 118 -1.65 -4.00 -1.97
C CYS A 118 -0.61 -3.24 -2.83
N SER A 119 -1.06 -2.58 -3.88
CA SER A 119 -0.21 -1.97 -4.91
C SER A 119 0.73 -0.93 -4.32
N GLN A 120 0.20 -0.07 -3.44
CA GLN A 120 0.99 0.97 -2.78
C GLN A 120 2.04 0.38 -1.81
N LEU A 121 1.68 -0.64 -1.02
CA LEU A 121 2.62 -1.26 -0.07
C LEU A 121 3.75 -1.99 -0.78
N ALA A 122 3.43 -2.70 -1.86
CA ALA A 122 4.45 -3.36 -2.67
C ALA A 122 5.40 -2.37 -3.36
N LEU A 123 4.88 -1.22 -3.81
CA LEU A 123 5.68 -0.15 -4.38
C LEU A 123 6.61 0.48 -3.34
N VAL A 124 6.08 0.86 -2.18
CA VAL A 124 6.87 1.46 -1.09
C VAL A 124 7.91 0.47 -0.56
N GLY A 125 7.53 -0.79 -0.34
CA GLY A 125 8.46 -1.83 0.09
C GLY A 125 9.60 -2.06 -0.90
N THR A 126 9.28 -2.07 -2.20
CA THR A 126 10.29 -2.08 -3.28
C THR A 126 11.26 -0.91 -3.18
N GLN A 127 10.75 0.33 -3.02
CA GLN A 127 11.60 1.53 -3.00
C GLN A 127 12.50 1.58 -1.76
N ILE A 128 12.00 1.10 -0.61
CA ILE A 128 12.81 0.97 0.61
C ILE A 128 13.96 -0.01 0.35
N LEU A 129 13.66 -1.20 -0.18
CA LEU A 129 14.68 -2.21 -0.46
C LEU A 129 15.71 -1.74 -1.48
N TRP A 130 15.25 -1.10 -2.55
CA TRP A 130 16.16 -0.51 -3.54
C TRP A 130 17.12 0.50 -2.87
N THR A 131 16.62 1.32 -1.94
CA THR A 131 17.43 2.29 -1.20
C THR A 131 18.45 1.58 -0.29
N GLU A 132 18.01 0.57 0.46
CA GLU A 132 18.85 -0.19 1.39
C GLU A 132 19.96 -0.98 0.64
N GLU A 133 19.61 -1.65 -0.45
CA GLU A 133 20.56 -2.41 -1.27
C GLU A 133 21.53 -1.48 -2.02
N THR A 134 21.07 -0.30 -2.48
CA THR A 134 21.97 0.71 -3.07
C THR A 134 22.97 1.22 -2.04
N HIS A 135 22.53 1.50 -0.81
CA HIS A 135 23.42 1.94 0.27
C HIS A 135 24.45 0.85 0.61
N ARG A 136 24.01 -0.41 0.71
CA ARG A 136 24.91 -1.56 0.92
C ARG A 136 25.96 -1.67 -0.17
N ALA A 137 25.59 -1.45 -1.43
CA ALA A 137 26.55 -1.45 -2.53
C ALA A 137 27.61 -0.33 -2.39
N PHE A 138 27.24 0.83 -1.84
CA PHE A 138 28.22 1.88 -1.51
C PHE A 138 29.16 1.46 -0.37
N ASP A 139 28.63 0.88 0.71
CA ASP A 139 29.43 0.39 1.84
C ASP A 139 30.45 -0.68 1.39
N GLU A 140 30.06 -1.55 0.47
CA GLU A 140 30.92 -2.57 -0.12
C GLU A 140 32.04 -1.96 -0.99
N ILE A 141 31.75 -0.89 -1.75
CA ILE A 141 32.77 -0.14 -2.49
C ILE A 141 33.79 0.47 -1.52
N GLU A 142 33.34 1.11 -0.45
CA GLU A 142 34.22 1.70 0.57
C GLU A 142 35.09 0.63 1.25
N SER A 143 34.57 -0.59 1.37
CA SER A 143 35.29 -1.75 1.91
C SER A 143 36.24 -2.41 0.90
N GLY A 144 36.33 -1.92 -0.34
CA GLY A 144 37.26 -2.37 -1.37
C GLY A 144 36.65 -3.26 -2.48
N SER A 145 35.33 -3.47 -2.49
CA SER A 145 34.63 -4.17 -3.58
C SER A 145 34.30 -3.21 -4.72
N GLU A 146 35.28 -2.93 -5.57
CA GLU A 146 35.15 -1.97 -6.69
C GLU A 146 34.03 -2.30 -7.69
N ASN A 147 33.54 -3.55 -7.70
CA ASN A 147 32.50 -4.02 -8.62
C ASN A 147 31.10 -4.09 -7.98
N ALA A 148 30.93 -3.79 -6.69
CA ALA A 148 29.66 -4.01 -5.99
C ALA A 148 28.46 -3.33 -6.68
N MET A 149 28.60 -2.07 -7.11
CA MET A 149 27.52 -1.38 -7.83
C MET A 149 27.19 -2.01 -9.19
N LYS A 150 28.20 -2.53 -9.90
CA LYS A 150 27.99 -3.24 -11.18
C LYS A 150 27.27 -4.57 -10.97
N GLU A 151 27.60 -5.27 -9.89
CA GLU A 151 26.93 -6.52 -9.51
C GLU A 151 25.48 -6.25 -9.08
N TYR A 152 25.25 -5.22 -8.27
CA TYR A 152 23.91 -4.80 -7.90
C TYR A 152 23.06 -4.35 -9.10
N LYS A 153 23.65 -3.65 -10.09
CA LYS A 153 22.96 -3.37 -11.36
C LYS A 153 22.50 -4.65 -12.06
N ARG A 154 23.32 -5.70 -12.10
CA ARG A 154 22.92 -6.99 -12.71
C ARG A 154 21.74 -7.62 -11.99
N VAL A 155 21.68 -7.50 -10.66
CA VAL A 155 20.52 -7.95 -9.86
C VAL A 155 19.27 -7.17 -10.25
N ASN A 156 19.37 -5.84 -10.41
CA ASN A 156 18.25 -5.01 -10.88
C ASN A 156 17.77 -5.42 -12.28
N ASP A 157 18.69 -5.58 -13.23
CA ASP A 157 18.39 -5.98 -14.61
C ASP A 157 17.64 -7.33 -14.65
N ASP A 158 18.11 -8.31 -13.87
CA ASP A 158 17.52 -9.65 -13.76
C ASP A 158 16.12 -9.62 -13.10
N ARG A 159 15.93 -8.85 -12.02
CA ARG A 159 14.62 -8.66 -11.38
C ARG A 159 13.63 -7.97 -12.32
N ILE A 160 14.05 -6.95 -13.07
CA ILE A 160 13.20 -6.27 -14.07
C ILE A 160 12.77 -7.25 -15.17
N GLU A 161 13.70 -8.06 -15.69
CA GLU A 161 13.41 -9.07 -16.71
C GLU A 161 12.39 -10.11 -16.22
N ARG A 162 12.48 -10.56 -14.96
CA ARG A 162 11.45 -11.43 -14.34
C ARG A 162 10.08 -10.77 -14.31
N LEU A 163 9.99 -9.49 -13.96
CA LEU A 163 8.73 -8.74 -13.94
C LEU A 163 8.14 -8.61 -15.35
N ILE A 164 8.97 -8.31 -16.36
CA ILE A 164 8.55 -8.23 -17.77
C ILE A 164 7.94 -9.58 -18.22
N LYS A 165 8.62 -10.69 -17.92
CA LYS A 165 8.11 -12.04 -18.20
C LYS A 165 6.79 -12.31 -17.50
N ARG A 166 6.63 -11.91 -16.23
CA ARG A 166 5.37 -12.08 -15.49
C ARG A 166 4.22 -11.32 -16.15
N VAL A 167 4.45 -10.08 -16.59
CA VAL A 167 3.43 -9.29 -17.31
C VAL A 167 2.98 -9.99 -18.59
N GLN A 168 3.85 -10.71 -19.30
CA GLN A 168 3.47 -11.41 -20.53
C GLN A 168 2.58 -12.64 -20.31
N THR A 169 2.45 -13.12 -19.07
CA THR A 169 1.58 -14.25 -18.74
C THR A 169 0.10 -13.85 -18.57
N ASN A 170 -0.77 -14.85 -18.42
CA ASN A 170 -2.17 -14.61 -18.08
C ASN A 170 -2.30 -14.19 -16.61
N ILE A 171 -2.60 -12.92 -16.37
CA ILE A 171 -2.81 -12.30 -15.07
C ILE A 171 -3.96 -11.31 -15.12
N GLU A 172 -4.58 -11.08 -13.96
CA GLU A 172 -5.60 -10.06 -13.78
C GLU A 172 -5.08 -8.67 -14.15
N LYS A 173 -6.01 -7.82 -14.60
CA LYS A 173 -5.69 -6.47 -15.09
C LYS A 173 -5.04 -5.61 -14.01
N ASP A 174 -5.48 -5.73 -12.76
CA ASP A 174 -4.98 -4.89 -11.67
C ASP A 174 -3.56 -5.30 -11.27
N VAL A 175 -3.30 -6.60 -11.18
CA VAL A 175 -1.95 -7.15 -11.00
C VAL A 175 -1.02 -6.73 -12.14
N ARG A 176 -1.51 -6.76 -13.39
CA ARG A 176 -0.75 -6.30 -14.55
C ARG A 176 -0.37 -4.83 -14.45
N ASN A 177 -1.33 -3.96 -14.12
CA ASN A 177 -1.07 -2.53 -13.95
C ASN A 177 -0.04 -2.28 -12.83
N LYS A 178 -0.20 -2.96 -11.70
CA LYS A 178 0.74 -2.91 -10.58
C LYS A 178 2.17 -3.26 -11.00
N ILE A 179 2.36 -4.38 -11.71
CA ILE A 179 3.69 -4.80 -12.14
C ILE A 179 4.28 -3.79 -13.15
N ILE A 180 3.49 -3.26 -14.08
CA ILE A 180 3.94 -2.22 -15.02
C ILE A 180 4.39 -0.95 -14.28
N THR A 181 3.63 -0.52 -13.27
CA THR A 181 4.02 0.62 -12.41
C THR A 181 5.37 0.37 -11.74
N ILE A 182 5.58 -0.83 -11.20
CA ILE A 182 6.84 -1.18 -10.53
C ILE A 182 8.01 -1.25 -11.52
N ILE A 183 7.82 -1.85 -12.70
CA ILE A 183 8.83 -1.84 -13.77
C ILE A 183 9.24 -0.41 -14.12
N THR A 184 8.28 0.51 -14.22
CA THR A 184 8.55 1.92 -14.55
C THR A 184 9.46 2.57 -13.52
N ILE A 185 9.22 2.32 -12.24
CA ILE A 185 10.03 2.85 -11.13
C ILE A 185 11.40 2.17 -11.06
N ASP A 186 11.45 0.85 -11.23
CA ASP A 186 12.70 0.08 -11.19
C ASP A 186 13.64 0.46 -12.34
N VAL A 187 13.11 0.69 -13.56
CA VAL A 187 13.90 1.19 -14.69
C VAL A 187 14.54 2.53 -14.35
N HIS A 188 13.78 3.45 -13.76
CA HIS A 188 14.33 4.73 -13.31
C HIS A 188 15.41 4.54 -12.22
N GLY A 189 15.17 3.69 -11.22
CA GLY A 189 16.15 3.38 -10.17
C GLY A 189 17.43 2.76 -10.70
N ARG A 190 17.33 1.86 -11.69
CA ARG A 190 18.49 1.29 -12.38
C ARG A 190 19.27 2.34 -13.16
N ASP A 191 18.58 3.23 -13.88
CA ASP A 191 19.23 4.27 -14.68
C ASP A 191 20.01 5.26 -13.78
N ILE A 192 19.54 5.50 -12.55
CA ILE A 192 20.29 6.25 -11.53
C ILE A 192 21.58 5.51 -11.13
N ILE A 193 21.52 4.19 -10.94
CA ILE A 193 22.69 3.37 -10.58
C ILE A 193 23.75 3.34 -11.71
N GLU A 194 23.32 3.47 -12.96
CA GLU A 194 24.20 3.49 -14.13
C GLU A 194 24.96 4.82 -14.32
N THR A 195 24.43 5.91 -13.75
CA THR A 195 24.99 7.27 -13.88
C THR A 195 26.10 7.52 -12.87
#